data_AF-A0A4Q5X022-F1
#
_entry.id   AF-A0A4Q5X022-F1
#
_cell.length_a   1.000
_cell.length_b   1.000
_cell.length_c   1.000
_cell.angle_alpha   90.00
_cell.angle_beta   90.00
_cell.angle_gamma   90.00
#
_symmetry.space_group_name_H-M   'P 1'
#
loop_
_entity.id
_entity.type
_entity.pdbx_description
1 polymer ?
#
loop_
_entity_poly.entity_id
_entity_poly.type
_entity_poly.pdbx_seq_one_letter_code
_entity_poly.pdbx_strand_id
1 'polypeptide(L)'
;MRISKACALRALTVGGSLALALSACGTDALAPPPMGAAAGAGPGGTGAVNGGASAAGSPAAGNQPVSTGAAGASGGGSASSGGASGGSASGSSSTGGSDGPRHDHCEHGEAADARDAGLASPSAPDVFTASNGEVDLALPKAVLDWMDERVWKPSHDAWHNIRRCGGGGLPGADTSICKNQEFVPENQECENAQDGYEFLVMHRHMMIALRQAFPQHRDLFAGFPSFPYEAKDVPMQWQSRFGSGWTQQILDTAKKLEAIEEHLEEFPTEGDLGKFIQCSTMSNGASSIHGALHFKWVVNESPNSLGKQPVNIGNFMFWKLHGWIDGIWQRYRTAKGLTDSEPKLAEALLDQCREMHQLGRLIEPDLVQDPGGPLPVEHGAFHETVRPAFERICAGCHSESSPEAKMPLGGHISSADVIKSLVNVPSYSGGQFQRVVPGQPNQSWLYLKAANMAASAGCTGATCRTQAMPPGATADRTMTASELAALSKWIADGAPAPTP
;
A
#
# COMPACT_ATOMS: atom_id res chain seq x y z
N MET A 1 -32.79 -29.98 -46.75
CA MET A 1 -31.54 -30.55 -46.19
C MET A 1 -31.51 -30.17 -44.72
N ARG A 2 -32.13 -30.93 -43.79
CA ARG A 2 -31.77 -32.27 -43.21
C ARG A 2 -30.41 -32.19 -42.50
N ILE A 3 -30.20 -32.47 -41.21
CA ILE A 3 -30.88 -33.24 -40.12
C ILE A 3 -30.25 -32.70 -38.80
N SER A 4 -30.98 -32.23 -37.79
CA SER A 4 -31.77 -32.91 -36.73
C SER A 4 -30.97 -33.45 -35.52
N LYS A 5 -31.53 -33.08 -34.35
CA LYS A 5 -31.34 -33.51 -32.95
C LYS A 5 -31.23 -35.04 -32.74
N ALA A 6 -30.61 -35.46 -31.63
CA ALA A 6 -31.14 -36.56 -30.80
C ALA A 6 -30.60 -36.53 -29.36
N CYS A 7 -31.51 -36.80 -28.43
CA CYS A 7 -31.35 -37.12 -27.01
C CYS A 7 -32.04 -38.49 -26.80
N ALA A 8 -31.44 -39.40 -26.02
CA ALA A 8 -32.03 -40.58 -25.32
C ALA A 8 -30.85 -41.43 -24.81
N LEU A 9 -30.66 -41.78 -23.53
CA LEU A 9 -31.49 -42.41 -22.50
C LEU A 9 -31.87 -43.88 -22.78
N ARG A 10 -31.19 -44.81 -22.08
CA ARG A 10 -31.58 -46.19 -21.60
C ARG A 10 -30.30 -47.01 -21.41
N ALA A 11 -30.15 -47.96 -20.48
CA ALA A 11 -31.03 -48.56 -19.48
C ALA A 11 -30.17 -49.26 -18.41
N LEU A 12 -30.75 -49.45 -17.21
CA LEU A 12 -30.32 -50.39 -16.18
C LEU A 12 -30.49 -51.86 -16.62
N THR A 13 -29.56 -52.71 -16.18
CA THR A 13 -29.72 -54.14 -15.81
C THR A 13 -28.60 -54.43 -14.80
N VAL A 14 -28.86 -54.47 -13.48
CA VAL A 14 -29.30 -55.59 -12.62
C VAL A 14 -28.38 -56.82 -12.65
N GLY A 15 -27.75 -57.09 -11.50
CA GLY A 15 -27.65 -58.43 -10.91
C GLY A 15 -26.26 -59.08 -10.86
N GLY A 16 -25.68 -59.18 -9.66
CA GLY A 16 -24.53 -60.04 -9.39
C GLY A 16 -23.84 -59.79 -8.06
N SER A 17 -24.47 -60.18 -6.96
CA SER A 17 -23.96 -60.10 -5.58
C SER A 17 -22.79 -61.07 -5.31
N LEU A 18 -21.77 -60.61 -4.58
CA LEU A 18 -21.10 -61.45 -3.59
C LEU A 18 -20.70 -60.61 -2.37
N ALA A 19 -21.13 -61.07 -1.21
CA ALA A 19 -20.99 -60.46 0.09
C ALA A 19 -19.75 -60.95 0.84
N LEU A 20 -19.15 -60.08 1.66
CA LEU A 20 -18.50 -60.37 2.95
C LEU A 20 -18.29 -59.02 3.65
N ALA A 21 -19.22 -58.65 4.55
CA ALA A 21 -19.14 -58.78 6.01
C ALA A 21 -18.21 -57.71 6.65
N LEU A 22 -18.78 -56.60 7.16
CA LEU A 22 -19.22 -56.39 8.56
C LEU A 22 -18.07 -56.16 9.55
N SER A 23 -17.87 -54.90 9.96
CA SER A 23 -17.90 -54.53 11.38
C SER A 23 -18.25 -53.04 11.52
N ALA A 24 -19.06 -52.74 12.53
CA ALA A 24 -19.80 -51.52 12.75
C ALA A 24 -19.22 -50.67 13.89
N CYS A 25 -19.62 -49.39 13.91
CA CYS A 25 -19.77 -48.44 15.05
C CYS A 25 -18.55 -48.20 15.96
N GLY A 26 -18.23 -46.99 16.41
CA GLY A 26 -18.96 -45.74 16.45
C GLY A 26 -18.10 -44.64 17.10
N THR A 27 -18.76 -43.51 17.32
CA THR A 27 -18.36 -42.22 17.90
C THR A 27 -17.33 -42.23 19.04
N ASP A 28 -16.40 -41.28 19.04
CA ASP A 28 -16.44 -40.13 19.98
C ASP A 28 -15.27 -39.16 19.77
N ALA A 29 -15.58 -37.88 20.01
CA ALA A 29 -14.62 -36.80 20.18
C ALA A 29 -13.65 -37.09 21.34
N LEU A 30 -12.43 -36.55 21.30
CA LEU A 30 -11.72 -35.95 22.44
C LEU A 30 -10.36 -35.35 22.01
N ALA A 31 -9.97 -34.35 22.79
CA ALA A 31 -8.92 -33.34 22.60
C ALA A 31 -7.48 -33.83 22.31
N PRO A 32 -6.61 -32.94 21.78
CA PRO A 32 -5.18 -33.22 21.66
C PRO A 32 -4.47 -33.26 23.03
N PRO A 33 -3.47 -34.15 23.22
CA PRO A 33 -2.75 -34.29 24.48
C PRO A 33 -1.67 -33.20 24.71
N PRO A 34 -1.27 -32.97 25.97
CA PRO A 34 -0.42 -31.85 26.37
C PRO A 34 1.08 -32.11 26.14
N MET A 35 1.82 -31.02 25.99
CA MET A 35 3.27 -30.99 25.99
C MET A 35 3.84 -31.53 27.31
N GLY A 36 4.60 -32.63 27.20
CA GLY A 36 5.40 -33.19 28.29
C GLY A 36 6.79 -32.57 28.31
N ALA A 37 7.11 -31.93 29.44
CA ALA A 37 8.44 -31.51 29.80
C ALA A 37 9.37 -32.72 30.01
N ALA A 38 10.62 -32.62 29.53
CA ALA A 38 11.71 -33.49 29.93
C ALA A 38 12.83 -32.64 30.55
N ALA A 39 13.07 -32.88 31.83
CA ALA A 39 14.18 -32.35 32.61
C ALA A 39 15.27 -33.43 32.76
N GLY A 40 16.52 -32.99 32.90
CA GLY A 40 17.67 -33.76 33.38
C GLY A 40 18.64 -34.19 32.28
N ALA A 41 19.96 -34.12 32.43
CA ALA A 41 20.86 -33.55 33.44
C ALA A 41 22.26 -33.48 32.79
N GLY A 42 23.09 -32.52 33.22
CA GLY A 42 24.51 -32.39 32.84
C GLY A 42 25.41 -33.54 33.36
N PRO A 43 26.76 -33.44 33.37
CA PRO A 43 27.53 -32.20 33.60
C PRO A 43 28.85 -32.03 32.80
N GLY A 44 29.42 -30.82 32.88
CA GLY A 44 30.88 -30.64 33.01
C GLY A 44 31.56 -29.69 32.01
N GLY A 45 32.13 -28.58 32.50
CA GLY A 45 33.16 -27.83 31.77
C GLY A 45 33.15 -26.32 31.99
N THR A 46 33.91 -25.87 32.99
CA THR A 46 34.09 -24.50 33.50
C THR A 46 34.80 -23.51 32.55
N GLY A 47 34.42 -22.23 32.61
CA GLY A 47 35.23 -21.10 32.10
C GLY A 47 34.52 -19.76 32.21
N ALA A 48 34.72 -19.05 33.34
CA ALA A 48 34.09 -17.77 33.68
C ALA A 48 34.81 -16.56 33.07
N VAL A 49 34.05 -15.50 32.74
CA VAL A 49 34.42 -14.11 33.07
C VAL A 49 33.16 -13.24 33.22
N ASN A 50 33.13 -12.54 34.37
CA ASN A 50 32.10 -11.61 34.83
C ASN A 50 32.07 -10.30 34.03
N GLY A 51 30.89 -9.69 33.95
CA GLY A 51 30.72 -8.30 33.56
C GLY A 51 29.26 -7.87 33.66
N GLY A 52 28.76 -7.65 34.88
CA GLY A 52 27.42 -7.13 35.13
C GLY A 52 27.33 -5.61 34.94
N ALA A 53 26.18 -5.14 34.47
CA ALA A 53 25.73 -3.77 34.67
C ALA A 53 24.22 -3.78 34.90
N SER A 54 23.85 -3.30 36.08
CA SER A 54 22.50 -3.25 36.64
C SER A 54 21.69 -2.09 36.08
N ALA A 55 20.38 -2.31 36.04
CA ALA A 55 19.34 -1.32 35.80
C ALA A 55 19.20 -0.30 36.94
N ALA A 56 18.88 0.94 36.57
CA ALA A 56 18.09 1.94 37.30
C ALA A 56 17.80 3.05 36.28
N GLY A 57 16.57 3.48 35.99
CA GLY A 57 15.54 3.92 36.91
C GLY A 57 15.32 5.40 36.63
N SER A 58 14.31 5.73 35.81
CA SER A 58 13.86 7.09 35.55
C SER A 58 13.16 7.70 36.77
N PRO A 59 13.20 9.02 36.93
CA PRO A 59 12.06 9.72 37.48
C PRO A 59 11.56 10.85 36.57
N ALA A 60 10.24 10.97 36.55
CA ALA A 60 9.51 12.12 36.06
C ALA A 60 9.42 13.21 37.14
N ALA A 61 9.23 14.47 36.69
CA ALA A 61 8.38 15.53 37.24
C ALA A 61 9.04 16.91 37.05
N GLY A 62 8.25 17.84 36.50
CA GLY A 62 8.70 19.18 36.11
C GLY A 62 8.80 20.19 37.24
N ASN A 63 9.20 21.39 36.86
CA ASN A 63 8.78 22.67 37.45
C ASN A 63 9.31 23.84 36.60
N GLN A 64 8.40 24.70 36.16
CA GLN A 64 8.61 26.16 36.05
C GLN A 64 8.74 26.72 37.49
N PRO A 65 9.27 27.93 37.80
CA PRO A 65 9.06 29.18 37.03
C PRO A 65 10.16 30.28 37.13
N VAL A 66 9.79 31.46 36.60
CA VAL A 66 10.12 32.85 37.00
C VAL A 66 11.24 33.62 36.28
N SER A 67 10.81 34.78 35.77
CA SER A 67 11.57 35.88 35.17
C SER A 67 12.37 36.70 36.18
N THR A 68 13.47 37.32 35.74
CA THR A 68 13.90 38.71 36.07
C THR A 68 14.93 39.11 35.00
N GLY A 69 14.76 40.23 34.28
CA GLY A 69 15.39 41.53 34.55
C GLY A 69 16.83 41.56 33.99
N ALA A 70 17.37 42.57 33.31
CA ALA A 70 16.97 43.95 33.09
C ALA A 70 17.80 44.55 31.93
N ALA A 71 17.44 45.78 31.58
CA ALA A 71 17.86 46.57 30.44
C ALA A 71 19.25 47.25 30.53
N GLY A 72 19.70 47.73 29.37
CA GLY A 72 20.60 48.86 29.17
C GLY A 72 21.80 48.51 28.28
N ALA A 73 22.31 49.32 27.36
CA ALA A 73 21.91 50.59 26.76
C ALA A 73 22.90 50.86 25.59
N SER A 74 22.46 51.65 24.60
CA SER A 74 23.24 52.57 23.75
C SER A 74 24.38 52.06 22.85
N GLY A 75 24.23 52.33 21.54
CA GLY A 75 25.33 52.37 20.58
C GLY A 75 24.82 52.68 19.17
N GLY A 76 24.70 53.97 18.84
CA GLY A 76 24.26 54.44 17.53
C GLY A 76 25.30 54.22 16.42
N GLY A 77 24.81 54.09 15.19
CA GLY A 77 25.61 54.06 13.98
C GLY A 77 24.72 54.06 12.73
N SER A 78 24.43 55.25 12.20
CA SER A 78 23.82 55.45 10.89
C SER A 78 24.80 55.06 9.78
N ALA A 79 24.38 54.21 8.84
CA ALA A 79 24.81 54.27 7.44
C ALA A 79 23.85 53.47 6.55
N SER A 80 23.67 53.99 5.35
CA SER A 80 22.61 53.77 4.39
C SER A 80 22.80 52.57 3.44
N SER A 81 21.66 52.13 2.90
CA SER A 81 21.43 51.64 1.53
C SER A 81 22.12 50.36 1.04
N GLY A 82 21.30 49.35 0.73
CA GLY A 82 21.70 48.21 -0.09
C GLY A 82 20.71 47.05 0.01
N GLY A 83 19.48 47.24 -0.46
CA GLY A 83 18.48 46.18 -0.53
C GLY A 83 18.87 45.12 -1.55
N ALA A 84 18.92 43.86 -1.10
CA ALA A 84 18.84 42.68 -1.94
C ALA A 84 18.26 41.53 -1.09
N SER A 85 16.95 41.60 -0.85
CA SER A 85 16.15 40.48 -0.39
C SER A 85 16.07 39.46 -1.52
N GLY A 86 16.95 38.45 -1.48
CA GLY A 86 16.86 37.25 -2.30
C GLY A 86 15.66 36.43 -1.86
N GLY A 87 14.51 36.66 -2.50
CA GLY A 87 13.35 35.80 -2.38
C GLY A 87 13.64 34.46 -3.04
N SER A 88 13.58 33.39 -2.26
CA SER A 88 13.52 32.02 -2.76
C SER A 88 12.32 31.89 -3.69
N ALA A 89 12.58 31.79 -4.99
CA ALA A 89 11.58 31.49 -5.99
C ALA A 89 11.27 29.99 -5.93
N SER A 90 10.19 29.64 -5.23
CA SER A 90 9.50 28.37 -5.38
C SER A 90 8.80 28.36 -6.75
N GLY A 91 9.58 28.13 -7.81
CA GLY A 91 9.09 28.03 -9.17
C GLY A 91 8.43 26.67 -9.39
N SER A 92 7.22 26.49 -8.87
CA SER A 92 6.33 25.43 -9.38
C SER A 92 5.98 25.79 -10.82
N SER A 93 6.65 25.12 -11.75
CA SER A 93 6.43 25.25 -13.17
C SER A 93 5.22 24.41 -13.58
N SER A 94 4.03 24.79 -13.10
CA SER A 94 2.78 24.41 -13.75
C SER A 94 2.58 25.30 -14.98
N THR A 95 3.45 25.15 -15.98
CA THR A 95 3.28 25.79 -17.27
C THR A 95 2.09 25.20 -18.00
N GLY A 96 1.05 25.99 -18.17
CA GLY A 96 0.18 25.91 -19.35
C GLY A 96 -1.25 25.48 -19.07
N GLY A 97 -2.11 26.48 -18.85
CA GLY A 97 -3.56 26.32 -18.94
C GLY A 97 -3.97 25.75 -20.29
N SER A 98 -4.54 24.55 -20.25
CA SER A 98 -5.43 24.03 -21.26
C SER A 98 -6.41 23.13 -20.51
N ASP A 99 -7.70 23.30 -20.76
CA ASP A 99 -8.80 22.49 -20.19
C ASP A 99 -8.80 21.05 -20.74
N GLY A 100 -7.62 20.45 -20.89
CA GLY A 100 -7.46 19.04 -21.21
C GLY A 100 -7.79 18.17 -19.99
N PRO A 101 -8.26 16.93 -20.21
CA PRO A 101 -8.44 15.97 -19.13
C PRO A 101 -7.11 15.83 -18.38
N ARG A 102 -7.13 16.06 -17.06
CA ARG A 102 -5.94 15.95 -16.22
C ARG A 102 -5.40 14.54 -16.28
N HIS A 103 -4.07 14.45 -16.33
CA HIS A 103 -3.36 13.20 -16.47
C HIS A 103 -3.38 12.42 -15.15
N ASP A 104 -4.14 11.32 -15.12
CA ASP A 104 -4.08 10.38 -14.01
C ASP A 104 -2.83 9.51 -14.12
N HIS A 105 -1.81 9.82 -13.33
CA HIS A 105 -0.55 9.09 -13.40
C HIS A 105 -0.63 7.65 -12.88
N CYS A 106 -1.65 7.29 -12.07
CA CYS A 106 -1.84 5.89 -11.67
C CYS A 106 -2.36 5.04 -12.83
N GLU A 107 -3.22 5.61 -13.69
CA GLU A 107 -3.76 4.92 -14.86
C GLU A 107 -2.86 5.03 -16.10
N HIS A 108 -2.14 6.14 -16.24
CA HIS A 108 -1.40 6.48 -17.46
C HIS A 108 0.12 6.50 -17.27
N GLY A 109 0.62 6.24 -16.05
CA GLY A 109 2.03 6.33 -15.68
C GLY A 109 2.47 7.77 -15.40
N GLU A 110 3.68 7.95 -14.86
CA GLU A 110 4.23 9.28 -14.61
C GLU A 110 4.66 9.97 -15.91
N ALA A 111 4.42 11.28 -15.97
CA ALA A 111 5.05 12.11 -16.98
C ALA A 111 6.54 12.31 -16.64
N ALA A 112 7.39 12.48 -17.66
CA ALA A 112 8.79 12.82 -17.45
C ALA A 112 8.89 14.17 -16.71
N ASP A 113 9.62 14.20 -15.61
CA ASP A 113 9.81 15.40 -14.81
C ASP A 113 10.86 16.31 -15.44
N ALA A 114 10.60 17.62 -15.45
CA ALA A 114 11.50 18.60 -16.06
C ALA A 114 12.90 18.62 -15.44
N ARG A 115 13.03 18.21 -14.16
CA ARG A 115 14.32 18.11 -13.47
C ARG A 115 15.21 17.00 -14.02
N ASP A 116 14.66 16.00 -14.69
CA ASP A 116 15.44 14.89 -15.28
C ASP A 116 16.48 15.42 -16.27
N ALA A 117 16.11 16.40 -17.10
CA ALA A 117 17.04 17.02 -18.06
C ALA A 117 18.17 17.84 -17.40
N GLY A 118 18.03 18.21 -16.12
CA GLY A 118 19.01 18.97 -15.37
C GLY A 118 19.98 18.12 -14.56
N LEU A 119 19.75 16.81 -14.47
CA LEU A 119 20.66 15.90 -13.77
C LEU A 119 21.93 15.66 -14.60
N ALA A 120 23.05 15.46 -13.91
CA ALA A 120 24.32 15.17 -14.57
C ALA A 120 24.29 13.79 -15.25
N SER A 121 25.03 13.64 -16.35
CA SER A 121 25.20 12.37 -17.05
C SER A 121 26.69 11.98 -17.13
N PRO A 122 27.11 10.81 -16.60
CA PRO A 122 26.28 9.83 -15.90
C PRO A 122 25.78 10.39 -14.56
N SER A 123 24.56 10.02 -14.17
CA SER A 123 24.02 10.41 -12.88
C SER A 123 24.76 9.70 -11.76
N ALA A 124 25.28 10.47 -10.82
CA ALA A 124 25.92 9.96 -9.62
C ALA A 124 25.00 10.23 -8.42
N PRO A 125 24.87 9.30 -7.47
CA PRO A 125 24.21 9.57 -6.21
C PRO A 125 24.97 10.65 -5.42
N ASP A 126 24.25 11.39 -4.58
CA ASP A 126 24.84 12.36 -3.68
C ASP A 126 25.56 11.64 -2.52
N VAL A 127 26.77 12.10 -2.19
CA VAL A 127 27.58 11.50 -1.12
C VAL A 127 27.28 12.18 0.20
N PHE A 128 26.87 11.41 1.21
CA PHE A 128 26.78 11.86 2.59
C PHE A 128 27.95 11.28 3.41
N THR A 129 28.62 12.11 4.19
CA THR A 129 29.68 11.68 5.11
C THR A 129 29.25 11.97 6.54
N ALA A 130 29.09 10.91 7.33
CA ALA A 130 28.79 10.98 8.75
C ALA A 130 29.98 11.56 9.53
N SER A 131 29.74 12.04 10.76
CA SER A 131 30.76 12.60 11.64
C SER A 131 31.83 11.57 12.05
N ASN A 132 31.48 10.28 12.06
CA ASN A 132 32.39 9.17 12.28
C ASN A 132 33.19 8.75 11.02
N GLY A 133 33.02 9.45 9.90
CA GLY A 133 33.67 9.17 8.63
C GLY A 133 33.01 8.09 7.77
N GLU A 134 31.90 7.48 8.21
CA GLU A 134 31.12 6.58 7.37
C GLU A 134 30.50 7.33 6.19
N VAL A 135 30.46 6.66 5.03
CA VAL A 135 29.88 7.22 3.81
C VAL A 135 28.58 6.52 3.48
N ASP A 136 27.58 7.31 3.11
CA ASP A 136 26.31 6.86 2.55
C ASP A 136 26.07 7.51 1.18
N LEU A 137 25.20 6.91 0.37
CA LEU A 137 24.82 7.44 -0.93
C LEU A 137 23.30 7.68 -0.97
N ALA A 138 22.91 8.92 -1.25
CA ALA A 138 21.53 9.31 -1.43
C ALA A 138 21.20 9.45 -2.92
N LEU A 139 19.92 9.34 -3.28
CA LEU A 139 19.48 9.77 -4.60
C LEU A 139 19.81 11.26 -4.82
N PRO A 140 20.02 11.71 -6.07
CA PRO A 140 20.23 13.12 -6.36
C PRO A 140 19.11 13.98 -5.80
N LYS A 141 19.45 15.17 -5.27
CA LYS A 141 18.47 16.11 -4.70
C LYS A 141 17.21 16.31 -5.56
N ALA A 142 17.35 16.40 -6.88
CA ALA A 142 16.19 16.62 -7.75
C ALA A 142 15.16 15.47 -7.71
N VAL A 143 15.63 14.23 -7.53
CA VAL A 143 14.78 13.06 -7.33
C VAL A 143 14.16 13.08 -5.93
N LEU A 144 14.94 13.44 -4.91
CA LEU A 144 14.43 13.55 -3.54
C LEU A 144 13.32 14.62 -3.42
N ASP A 145 13.52 15.79 -4.04
CA ASP A 145 12.52 16.85 -4.08
C ASP A 145 11.24 16.38 -4.79
N TRP A 146 11.37 15.62 -5.88
CA TRP A 146 10.23 15.03 -6.59
C TRP A 146 9.44 14.04 -5.72
N MET A 147 10.14 13.21 -4.93
CA MET A 147 9.53 12.27 -4.00
C MET A 147 8.86 13.00 -2.82
N ASP A 148 9.47 14.07 -2.32
CA ASP A 148 8.95 14.87 -1.21
C ASP A 148 7.68 15.64 -1.61
N GLU A 149 7.63 16.21 -2.82
CA GLU A 149 6.43 16.84 -3.40
C GLU A 149 5.25 15.88 -3.53
N ARG A 150 5.53 14.57 -3.64
CA ARG A 150 4.51 13.51 -3.72
C ARG A 150 4.28 12.81 -2.39
N VAL A 151 4.93 13.26 -1.30
CA VAL A 151 4.75 12.70 0.04
C VAL A 151 5.14 11.20 0.09
N TRP A 152 6.04 10.75 -0.78
CA TRP A 152 6.35 9.32 -0.93
C TRP A 152 7.01 8.70 0.29
N LYS A 153 7.91 9.43 0.96
CA LYS A 153 8.62 8.94 2.16
C LYS A 153 7.65 8.57 3.29
N PRO A 154 6.80 9.49 3.77
CA PRO A 154 5.80 9.13 4.78
C PRO A 154 4.76 8.14 4.26
N SER A 155 4.35 8.20 2.99
CA SER A 155 3.40 7.22 2.42
C SER A 155 3.94 5.79 2.44
N HIS A 156 5.21 5.60 2.08
CA HIS A 156 5.90 4.32 2.14
C HIS A 156 6.00 3.79 3.58
N ASP A 157 6.34 4.67 4.53
CA ASP A 157 6.39 4.29 5.95
C ASP A 157 5.02 3.85 6.47
N ALA A 158 3.99 4.61 6.15
CA ALA A 158 2.60 4.29 6.46
C ALA A 158 2.14 2.98 5.83
N TRP A 159 2.50 2.73 4.58
CA TRP A 159 2.14 1.51 3.86
C TRP A 159 2.66 0.27 4.60
N HIS A 160 3.88 0.34 5.10
CA HIS A 160 4.44 -0.72 5.95
C HIS A 160 3.76 -0.78 7.32
N ASN A 161 3.57 0.35 7.98
CA ASN A 161 3.04 0.39 9.35
C ASN A 161 1.57 -0.05 9.42
N ILE A 162 0.77 0.21 8.39
CA ILE A 162 -0.64 -0.15 8.38
C ILE A 162 -0.89 -1.65 8.20
N ARG A 163 0.07 -2.36 7.59
CA ARG A 163 0.11 -3.83 7.51
C ARG A 163 0.60 -4.48 8.81
N ARG A 164 1.03 -3.70 9.81
CA ARG A 164 1.49 -4.21 11.12
C ARG A 164 0.46 -4.07 12.23
N CYS A 165 -0.73 -3.58 11.91
CA CYS A 165 -1.80 -3.30 12.88
C CYS A 165 -2.39 -4.57 13.53
N GLY A 166 -2.26 -5.74 12.90
CA GLY A 166 -2.74 -7.04 13.38
C GLY A 166 -1.94 -7.67 14.54
N GLY A 167 -0.98 -6.94 15.13
CA GLY A 167 -0.23 -7.42 16.31
C GLY A 167 1.01 -8.26 16.00
N GLY A 168 1.46 -8.29 14.74
CA GLY A 168 2.73 -8.89 14.30
C GLY A 168 3.90 -7.91 14.19
N GLY A 169 3.71 -6.64 14.54
CA GLY A 169 4.67 -5.57 14.25
C GLY A 169 6.04 -5.74 14.93
N LEU A 170 7.10 -5.45 14.18
CA LEU A 170 8.43 -5.26 14.72
C LEU A 170 8.43 -4.11 15.77
N PRO A 171 9.26 -4.18 16.82
CA PRO A 171 9.37 -3.10 17.80
C PRO A 171 9.71 -1.76 17.13
N GLY A 172 8.91 -0.73 17.41
CA GLY A 172 9.15 0.64 16.91
C GLY A 172 8.31 1.07 15.70
N ALA A 173 7.40 0.24 15.21
CA ALA A 173 6.41 0.68 14.21
C ALA A 173 5.50 1.77 14.81
N ASP A 174 5.27 2.85 14.06
CA ASP A 174 4.26 3.83 14.46
C ASP A 174 2.87 3.25 14.21
N THR A 175 2.21 2.79 15.28
CA THR A 175 0.86 2.24 15.21
C THR A 175 -0.22 3.33 15.24
N SER A 176 0.14 4.61 15.21
CA SER A 176 -0.84 5.71 15.18
C SER A 176 -1.76 5.61 13.95
N ILE A 177 -1.21 5.17 12.82
CA ILE A 177 -1.95 5.00 11.57
C ILE A 177 -3.02 3.90 11.65
N CYS A 178 -2.84 2.92 12.53
CA CYS A 178 -3.82 1.85 12.78
C CYS A 178 -5.16 2.36 13.32
N LYS A 179 -5.28 3.63 13.71
CA LYS A 179 -6.57 4.22 14.09
C LYS A 179 -7.52 4.39 12.89
N ASN A 180 -6.98 4.43 11.67
CA ASN A 180 -7.74 4.57 10.44
C ASN A 180 -8.03 3.17 9.89
N GLN A 181 -8.98 2.49 10.54
CA GLN A 181 -9.31 1.08 10.30
C GLN A 181 -9.74 0.80 8.86
N GLU A 182 -10.26 1.81 8.15
CA GLU A 182 -10.65 1.74 6.75
C GLU A 182 -9.48 1.53 5.78
N PHE A 183 -8.25 1.85 6.20
CA PHE A 183 -7.04 1.62 5.41
C PHE A 183 -6.25 0.38 5.87
N VAL A 184 -6.67 -0.28 6.96
CA VAL A 184 -6.00 -1.50 7.44
C VAL A 184 -6.33 -2.65 6.49
N PRO A 185 -5.34 -3.19 5.74
CA PRO A 185 -5.62 -4.25 4.78
C PRO A 185 -6.03 -5.54 5.51
N GLU A 186 -6.88 -6.33 4.86
CA GLU A 186 -7.33 -7.63 5.39
C GLU A 186 -6.15 -8.57 5.66
N ASN A 187 -5.12 -8.52 4.80
CA ASN A 187 -3.91 -9.33 4.91
C ASN A 187 -2.80 -8.50 5.54
N GLN A 188 -2.37 -8.87 6.74
CA GLN A 188 -1.31 -8.18 7.47
C GLN A 188 0.07 -8.70 7.07
N GLU A 189 1.11 -7.94 7.43
CA GLU A 189 2.52 -8.23 7.13
C GLU A 189 2.86 -9.65 7.58
N CYS A 190 3.41 -10.44 6.66
CA CYS A 190 3.80 -11.83 6.86
C CYS A 190 2.66 -12.82 7.13
N GLU A 191 1.39 -12.40 7.03
CA GLU A 191 0.25 -13.27 7.34
C GLU A 191 0.08 -14.37 6.30
N ASN A 192 0.01 -14.02 5.02
CA ASN A 192 -0.29 -14.95 3.94
C ASN A 192 0.34 -14.53 2.61
N ALA A 193 0.10 -15.31 1.55
CA ALA A 193 0.67 -15.05 0.24
C ALA A 193 0.18 -13.72 -0.36
N GLN A 194 -1.03 -13.28 -0.04
CA GLN A 194 -1.56 -12.02 -0.60
C GLN A 194 -0.73 -10.81 -0.15
N ASP A 195 -0.35 -10.74 1.13
CA ASP A 195 0.57 -9.69 1.63
C ASP A 195 1.92 -9.73 0.90
N GLY A 196 2.49 -10.92 0.69
CA GLY A 196 3.72 -11.08 -0.07
C GLY A 196 3.61 -10.58 -1.52
N TYR A 197 2.45 -10.75 -2.16
CA TYR A 197 2.19 -10.23 -3.50
C TYR A 197 2.10 -8.70 -3.49
N GLU A 198 1.39 -8.12 -2.52
CA GLU A 198 1.30 -6.67 -2.34
C GLU A 198 2.67 -6.04 -2.08
N PHE A 199 3.53 -6.68 -1.28
CA PHE A 199 4.93 -6.28 -1.10
C PHE A 199 5.67 -6.17 -2.42
N LEU A 200 5.60 -7.19 -3.28
CA LEU A 200 6.27 -7.18 -4.58
C LEU A 200 5.71 -6.10 -5.50
N VAL A 201 4.37 -5.97 -5.56
CA VAL A 201 3.69 -5.01 -6.43
C VAL A 201 3.96 -3.57 -6.00
N MET A 202 3.92 -3.25 -4.71
CA MET A 202 4.14 -1.89 -4.20
C MET A 202 5.54 -1.39 -4.58
N HIS A 203 6.57 -2.20 -4.34
CA HIS A 203 7.94 -1.82 -4.65
C HIS A 203 8.17 -1.72 -6.16
N ARG A 204 7.55 -2.61 -6.97
CA ARG A 204 7.56 -2.48 -8.43
C ARG A 204 6.89 -1.20 -8.91
N HIS A 205 5.74 -0.83 -8.32
CA HIS A 205 5.05 0.42 -8.64
C HIS A 205 5.98 1.62 -8.45
N MET A 206 6.64 1.74 -7.28
CA MET A 206 7.58 2.83 -7.00
C MET A 206 8.71 2.89 -8.03
N MET A 207 9.27 1.73 -8.42
CA MET A 207 10.32 1.66 -9.42
C MET A 207 9.85 2.06 -10.83
N ILE A 208 8.65 1.66 -11.24
CA ILE A 208 8.05 2.05 -12.52
C ILE A 208 7.89 3.57 -12.57
N ALA A 209 7.27 4.14 -11.54
CA ALA A 209 7.00 5.58 -11.47
C ALA A 209 8.30 6.42 -11.53
N LEU A 210 9.35 6.04 -10.80
CA LEU A 210 10.65 6.76 -10.89
C LEU A 210 11.32 6.62 -12.26
N ARG A 211 11.26 5.45 -12.89
CA ARG A 211 11.81 5.26 -14.25
C ARG A 211 11.04 6.01 -15.33
N GLN A 212 9.75 6.26 -15.11
CA GLN A 212 8.89 7.07 -15.97
C GLN A 212 9.13 8.57 -15.75
N ALA A 213 9.28 9.01 -14.50
CA ALA A 213 9.56 10.39 -14.14
C ALA A 213 10.99 10.84 -14.53
N PHE A 214 11.97 9.93 -14.47
CA PHE A 214 13.37 10.23 -14.78
C PHE A 214 13.93 9.31 -15.88
N PRO A 215 13.38 9.38 -17.11
CA PRO A 215 13.70 8.45 -18.19
C PRO A 215 15.15 8.55 -18.71
N GLN A 216 15.83 9.69 -18.56
CA GLN A 216 17.24 9.85 -18.95
C GLN A 216 18.20 9.23 -17.93
N HIS A 217 17.74 9.02 -16.69
CA HIS A 217 18.53 8.54 -15.57
C HIS A 217 17.96 7.26 -14.94
N ARG A 218 17.36 6.39 -15.77
CA ARG A 218 16.80 5.10 -15.35
C ARG A 218 17.81 4.19 -14.65
N ASP A 219 19.11 4.39 -14.93
CA ASP A 219 20.22 3.69 -14.30
C ASP A 219 20.33 3.97 -12.80
N LEU A 220 19.85 5.12 -12.31
CA LEU A 220 19.73 5.37 -10.86
C LEU A 220 18.85 4.32 -10.18
N PHE A 221 17.81 3.87 -10.86
CA PHE A 221 16.82 2.89 -10.36
C PHE A 221 16.98 1.50 -10.97
N ALA A 222 18.08 1.24 -11.70
CA ALA A 222 18.44 -0.10 -12.11
C ALA A 222 18.91 -0.90 -10.90
N GLY A 223 18.33 -2.08 -10.69
CA GLY A 223 18.74 -3.00 -9.64
C GLY A 223 20.13 -3.56 -9.85
N PHE A 224 20.69 -4.21 -8.84
CA PHE A 224 21.86 -5.05 -9.08
C PHE A 224 21.47 -6.22 -10.00
N PRO A 225 22.30 -6.55 -11.01
CA PRO A 225 22.04 -7.69 -11.89
C PRO A 225 22.18 -9.04 -11.15
N SER A 226 22.90 -9.04 -10.04
CA SER A 226 23.12 -10.19 -9.16
C SER A 226 23.18 -9.75 -7.71
N PHE A 227 23.01 -10.68 -6.79
CA PHE A 227 23.21 -10.48 -5.37
C PHE A 227 24.67 -10.09 -5.11
N PRO A 228 24.95 -9.11 -4.21
CA PRO A 228 26.31 -8.69 -3.91
C PRO A 228 26.99 -9.71 -2.98
N TYR A 229 27.63 -10.74 -3.55
CA TYR A 229 28.32 -11.80 -2.81
C TYR A 229 29.62 -11.34 -2.16
N GLU A 230 30.26 -10.33 -2.75
CA GLU A 230 31.55 -9.81 -2.34
C GLU A 230 31.53 -8.27 -2.24
N ALA A 231 32.52 -7.71 -1.53
CA ALA A 231 32.65 -6.27 -1.40
C ALA A 231 32.75 -5.54 -2.75
N LYS A 232 33.40 -6.14 -3.75
CA LYS A 232 33.58 -5.54 -5.08
C LYS A 232 32.27 -5.41 -5.89
N ASP A 233 31.21 -6.11 -5.48
CA ASP A 233 29.93 -6.13 -6.19
C ASP A 233 29.07 -4.91 -5.87
N VAL A 234 29.49 -4.07 -4.90
CA VAL A 234 28.83 -2.82 -4.54
C VAL A 234 29.72 -1.60 -4.85
N PRO A 235 29.13 -0.40 -4.98
CA PRO A 235 29.87 0.86 -5.11
C PRO A 235 31.02 1.00 -4.10
N MET A 236 32.11 1.61 -4.55
CA MET A 236 33.37 1.76 -3.81
C MET A 236 33.18 2.28 -2.38
N GLN A 237 32.24 3.21 -2.20
CA GLN A 237 31.90 3.87 -0.95
C GLN A 237 31.37 2.91 0.12
N TRP A 238 30.85 1.74 -0.28
CA TRP A 238 30.27 0.76 0.62
C TRP A 238 31.11 -0.51 0.79
N GLN A 239 32.19 -0.67 0.00
CA GLN A 239 33.00 -1.90 0.02
C GLN A 239 33.66 -2.13 1.38
N SER A 240 34.15 -1.07 2.03
CA SER A 240 34.74 -1.15 3.37
C SER A 240 33.74 -1.62 4.44
N ARG A 241 32.45 -1.40 4.21
CA ARG A 241 31.35 -1.75 5.12
C ARG A 241 30.77 -3.13 4.84
N PHE A 242 31.25 -3.80 3.78
CA PHE A 242 30.91 -5.18 3.52
C PHE A 242 31.36 -6.11 4.66
N GLY A 243 32.42 -5.74 5.39
CA GLY A 243 32.87 -6.43 6.61
C GLY A 243 33.18 -7.89 6.36
N SER A 244 32.67 -8.78 7.23
CA SER A 244 32.81 -10.24 7.11
C SER A 244 31.93 -10.87 6.03
N GLY A 245 31.23 -10.08 5.22
CA GLY A 245 30.29 -10.55 4.21
C GLY A 245 28.95 -11.00 4.80
N TRP A 246 28.28 -11.91 4.09
CA TRP A 246 26.97 -12.43 4.46
C TRP A 246 27.09 -13.72 5.27
N THR A 247 26.14 -13.97 6.16
CA THR A 247 26.02 -15.28 6.81
C THR A 247 25.68 -16.35 5.78
N GLN A 248 26.07 -17.61 6.03
CA GLN A 248 25.80 -18.72 5.11
C GLN A 248 24.31 -18.84 4.73
N GLN A 249 23.40 -18.65 5.70
CA GLN A 249 21.96 -18.70 5.43
C GLN A 249 21.50 -17.66 4.40
N ILE A 250 22.03 -16.43 4.46
CA ILE A 250 21.71 -15.38 3.47
C ILE A 250 22.27 -15.74 2.10
N LEU A 251 23.50 -16.28 2.06
CA LEU A 251 24.12 -16.72 0.81
C LEU A 251 23.31 -17.84 0.14
N ASP A 252 22.82 -18.80 0.93
CA ASP A 252 22.01 -19.91 0.42
C ASP A 252 20.63 -19.43 -0.06
N THR A 253 19.99 -18.52 0.67
CA THR A 253 18.74 -17.86 0.23
C THR A 253 18.96 -17.07 -1.06
N ALA A 254 20.02 -16.27 -1.16
CA ALA A 254 20.33 -15.50 -2.35
C ALA A 254 20.55 -16.41 -3.57
N LYS A 255 21.33 -17.49 -3.42
CA LYS A 255 21.54 -18.47 -4.50
C LYS A 255 20.25 -19.11 -4.98
N LYS A 256 19.36 -19.49 -4.05
CA LYS A 256 18.03 -20.02 -4.38
C LYS A 256 17.23 -19.02 -5.21
N LEU A 257 17.20 -17.76 -4.80
CA LEU A 257 16.48 -16.70 -5.50
C LEU A 257 17.13 -16.35 -6.85
N GLU A 258 18.45 -16.44 -6.97
CA GLU A 258 19.14 -16.26 -8.25
C GLU A 258 18.95 -17.44 -9.21
N ALA A 259 18.57 -18.62 -8.71
CA ALA A 259 18.18 -19.79 -9.48
C ALA A 259 16.66 -20.02 -9.45
N ILE A 260 15.85 -18.96 -9.36
CA ILE A 260 14.42 -19.06 -9.08
C ILE A 260 13.63 -19.98 -10.05
N GLU A 261 14.08 -20.12 -11.29
CA GLU A 261 13.50 -21.01 -12.30
C GLU A 261 13.64 -22.50 -11.93
N GLU A 262 14.63 -22.87 -11.11
CA GLU A 262 14.83 -24.21 -10.57
C GLU A 262 13.98 -24.47 -9.31
N HIS A 263 13.40 -23.41 -8.73
CA HIS A 263 12.68 -23.44 -7.45
C HIS A 263 11.21 -23.04 -7.57
N LEU A 264 10.64 -23.09 -8.78
CA LEU A 264 9.25 -22.67 -9.04
C LEU A 264 8.20 -23.46 -8.24
N GLU A 265 8.49 -24.69 -7.86
CA GLU A 265 7.58 -25.54 -7.07
C GLU A 265 7.56 -25.16 -5.58
N GLU A 266 8.63 -24.54 -5.08
CA GLU A 266 8.71 -24.06 -3.69
C GLU A 266 7.84 -22.80 -3.47
N PHE A 267 7.54 -22.08 -4.55
CA PHE A 267 6.72 -20.87 -4.54
C PHE A 267 5.52 -21.06 -5.47
N PRO A 268 4.42 -21.65 -4.98
CA PRO A 268 3.23 -21.92 -5.80
C PRO A 268 2.66 -20.65 -6.45
N THR A 269 2.66 -19.53 -5.71
CA THR A 269 2.22 -18.23 -6.17
C THR A 269 3.32 -17.17 -6.06
N GLU A 270 3.15 -16.06 -6.78
CA GLU A 270 3.98 -14.85 -6.62
C GLU A 270 4.00 -14.35 -5.18
N GLY A 271 2.86 -14.49 -4.50
CA GLY A 271 2.70 -14.13 -3.12
C GLY A 271 3.52 -14.96 -2.14
N ASP A 272 3.65 -16.26 -2.40
CA ASP A 272 4.51 -17.15 -1.62
C ASP A 272 5.99 -16.74 -1.75
N LEU A 273 6.42 -16.36 -2.97
CA LEU A 273 7.76 -15.83 -3.21
C LEU A 273 7.98 -14.51 -2.47
N GLY A 274 7.05 -13.56 -2.58
CA GLY A 274 7.14 -12.26 -1.90
C GLY A 274 7.20 -12.40 -0.38
N LYS A 275 6.33 -13.24 0.20
CA LYS A 275 6.33 -13.54 1.63
C LYS A 275 7.64 -14.22 2.06
N PHE A 276 8.19 -15.13 1.26
CA PHE A 276 9.49 -15.72 1.56
C PHE A 276 10.59 -14.65 1.60
N ILE A 277 10.64 -13.75 0.63
CA ILE A 277 11.63 -12.66 0.57
C ILE A 277 11.49 -11.70 1.76
N GLN A 278 10.27 -11.30 2.11
CA GLN A 278 9.98 -10.30 3.14
C GLN A 278 10.04 -10.87 4.57
N CYS A 279 9.68 -12.14 4.77
CA CYS A 279 9.28 -12.65 6.10
C CYS A 279 9.93 -13.97 6.53
N SER A 280 10.74 -14.63 5.68
CA SER A 280 11.35 -15.91 6.09
C SER A 280 12.30 -15.71 7.27
N THR A 281 11.95 -16.24 8.45
CA THR A 281 12.79 -16.11 9.65
C THR A 281 14.17 -16.71 9.42
N MET A 282 15.21 -15.91 9.69
CA MET A 282 16.60 -16.36 9.65
C MET A 282 17.11 -16.62 11.07
N SER A 283 17.89 -17.69 11.22
CA SER A 283 18.46 -18.14 12.50
C SER A 283 19.49 -17.17 13.09
N ASN A 284 19.92 -16.17 12.31
CA ASN A 284 20.95 -15.19 12.65
C ASN A 284 20.39 -13.89 13.25
N GLY A 285 19.08 -13.82 13.53
CA GLY A 285 18.43 -12.63 14.08
C GLY A 285 18.00 -11.59 13.06
N ALA A 286 18.29 -11.78 11.76
CA ALA A 286 17.60 -11.05 10.71
C ALA A 286 16.19 -11.62 10.53
N SER A 287 15.19 -10.76 10.35
CA SER A 287 13.80 -11.21 10.12
C SER A 287 13.61 -11.89 8.76
N SER A 288 14.42 -11.54 7.75
CA SER A 288 14.38 -12.08 6.37
C SER A 288 15.56 -11.61 5.50
N ILE A 289 15.63 -12.04 4.23
CA ILE A 289 16.62 -11.51 3.29
C ILE A 289 16.37 -10.03 3.01
N HIS A 290 15.10 -9.61 2.88
CA HIS A 290 14.74 -8.20 2.78
C HIS A 290 15.25 -7.40 3.99
N GLY A 291 15.02 -7.89 5.21
CA GLY A 291 15.55 -7.26 6.42
C GLY A 291 17.08 -7.18 6.42
N ALA A 292 17.77 -8.27 6.08
CA ALA A 292 19.23 -8.31 6.02
C ALA A 292 19.81 -7.29 5.01
N LEU A 293 19.14 -7.13 3.87
CA LEU A 293 19.49 -6.16 2.84
C LEU A 293 19.41 -4.71 3.36
N HIS A 294 18.37 -4.38 4.15
CA HIS A 294 18.24 -3.07 4.77
C HIS A 294 19.31 -2.78 5.83
N PHE A 295 19.69 -3.78 6.62
CA PHE A 295 20.59 -3.57 7.77
C PHE A 295 22.08 -3.65 7.46
N LYS A 296 22.47 -4.20 6.30
CA LYS A 296 23.89 -4.42 5.95
C LYS A 296 24.71 -3.14 5.82
N TRP A 297 24.12 -2.06 5.30
CA TRP A 297 24.83 -0.81 4.99
C TRP A 297 24.25 0.42 5.71
N VAL A 298 23.71 0.25 6.92
CA VAL A 298 23.07 1.33 7.69
C VAL A 298 24.09 2.37 8.17
N VAL A 299 24.05 3.61 7.66
CA VAL A 299 24.77 4.74 8.28
C VAL A 299 23.80 5.48 9.20
N ASN A 300 23.93 5.34 10.52
CA ASN A 300 22.92 5.86 11.46
C ASN A 300 22.75 7.39 11.40
N GLU A 301 23.82 8.13 11.10
CA GLU A 301 23.76 9.60 10.98
C GLU A 301 23.20 10.07 9.64
N SER A 302 23.08 9.18 8.65
CA SER A 302 22.55 9.54 7.34
C SER A 302 21.07 9.97 7.45
N PRO A 303 20.69 11.09 6.79
CA PRO A 303 19.31 11.51 6.70
C PRO A 303 18.47 10.56 5.83
N ASN A 304 19.11 9.77 4.98
CA ASN A 304 18.49 8.76 4.12
C ASN A 304 19.01 7.37 4.46
N SER A 305 19.24 7.08 5.75
CA SER A 305 19.81 5.81 6.18
C SER A 305 18.93 4.62 5.78
N LEU A 306 19.53 3.57 5.21
CA LEU A 306 18.82 2.38 4.73
C LEU A 306 18.02 1.65 5.84
N GLY A 307 18.45 1.78 7.10
CA GLY A 307 17.82 1.16 8.27
C GLY A 307 16.69 1.98 8.87
N LYS A 308 16.38 3.17 8.33
CA LYS A 308 15.31 4.04 8.80
C LYS A 308 14.14 4.01 7.81
N GLN A 309 13.12 3.20 8.10
CA GLN A 309 11.94 3.05 7.23
C GLN A 309 11.31 4.37 6.74
N PRO A 310 11.21 5.44 7.57
CA PRO A 310 10.62 6.71 7.12
C PRO A 310 11.39 7.44 6.01
N VAL A 311 12.65 7.09 5.76
CA VAL A 311 13.55 7.84 4.86
C VAL A 311 14.42 6.96 3.97
N ASN A 312 14.38 5.64 4.13
CA ASN A 312 15.28 4.69 3.44
C ASN A 312 15.10 4.71 1.93
N ILE A 313 13.93 5.08 1.40
CA ILE A 313 13.68 5.24 -0.03
C ILE A 313 14.47 6.41 -0.65
N GLY A 314 15.02 7.31 0.16
CA GLY A 314 15.99 8.33 -0.30
C GLY A 314 17.40 7.79 -0.51
N ASN A 315 17.69 6.56 -0.05
CA ASN A 315 19.00 5.93 -0.18
C ASN A 315 19.19 5.33 -1.57
N PHE A 316 20.35 5.54 -2.19
CA PHE A 316 20.67 4.93 -3.48
C PHE A 316 20.67 3.39 -3.42
N MET A 317 21.13 2.80 -2.30
CA MET A 317 21.21 1.35 -2.13
C MET A 317 19.83 0.70 -2.11
N PHE A 318 18.82 1.38 -1.55
CA PHE A 318 17.45 0.89 -1.51
C PHE A 318 17.01 0.43 -2.91
N TRP A 319 17.19 1.29 -3.91
CA TRP A 319 16.79 1.02 -5.29
C TRP A 319 17.62 -0.07 -5.97
N LYS A 320 18.89 -0.22 -5.59
CA LYS A 320 19.73 -1.31 -6.11
C LYS A 320 19.28 -2.66 -5.61
N LEU A 321 18.94 -2.75 -4.32
CA LEU A 321 18.50 -3.97 -3.67
C LEU A 321 17.07 -4.34 -4.07
N HIS A 322 16.16 -3.38 -4.05
CA HIS A 322 14.77 -3.62 -4.48
C HIS A 322 14.66 -3.91 -5.98
N GLY A 323 15.53 -3.31 -6.81
CA GLY A 323 15.60 -3.68 -8.21
C GLY A 323 16.15 -5.09 -8.47
N TRP A 324 17.00 -5.62 -7.59
CA TRP A 324 17.41 -7.03 -7.65
C TRP A 324 16.25 -7.96 -7.28
N ILE A 325 15.47 -7.62 -6.24
CA ILE A 325 14.23 -8.35 -5.87
C ILE A 325 13.24 -8.34 -7.03
N ASP A 326 12.98 -7.17 -7.64
CA ASP A 326 12.10 -7.03 -8.80
C ASP A 326 12.59 -7.85 -10.01
N GLY A 327 13.90 -7.90 -10.23
CA GLY A 327 14.51 -8.74 -11.27
C GLY A 327 14.28 -10.24 -11.05
N ILE A 328 14.39 -10.71 -9.80
CA ILE A 328 14.07 -12.11 -9.43
C ILE A 328 12.59 -12.39 -9.68
N TRP A 329 11.71 -11.49 -9.22
CA TRP A 329 10.28 -11.67 -9.42
C TRP A 329 9.89 -11.67 -10.90
N GLN A 330 10.52 -10.82 -11.72
CA GLN A 330 10.31 -10.84 -13.17
C GLN A 330 10.71 -12.17 -13.82
N ARG A 331 11.83 -12.74 -13.38
CA ARG A 331 12.28 -14.06 -13.85
C ARG A 331 11.31 -15.17 -13.43
N TYR A 332 10.85 -15.15 -12.17
CA TYR A 332 9.81 -16.06 -11.69
C TYR A 332 8.52 -15.96 -12.53
N ARG A 333 8.02 -14.74 -12.76
CA ARG A 333 6.83 -14.49 -13.58
C ARG A 333 7.00 -15.05 -14.99
N THR A 334 8.12 -14.74 -15.64
CA THR A 334 8.45 -15.22 -16.98
C THR A 334 8.47 -16.76 -17.03
N ALA A 335 9.11 -17.41 -16.07
CA ALA A 335 9.20 -18.87 -16.02
C ALA A 335 7.86 -19.56 -15.72
N LYS A 336 6.92 -18.87 -15.05
CA LYS A 336 5.52 -19.30 -14.88
C LYS A 336 4.60 -18.95 -16.06
N GLY A 337 5.13 -18.30 -17.11
CA GLY A 337 4.34 -17.87 -18.27
C GLY A 337 3.45 -16.65 -18.00
N LEU A 338 3.74 -15.88 -16.95
CA LEU A 338 3.05 -14.63 -16.62
C LEU A 338 3.72 -13.44 -17.34
N THR A 339 2.93 -12.42 -17.66
CA THR A 339 3.39 -11.24 -18.41
C THR A 339 2.93 -9.96 -17.74
N ASP A 340 3.67 -8.87 -17.90
CA ASP A 340 3.32 -7.59 -17.25
C ASP A 340 2.03 -6.94 -17.82
N SER A 341 1.53 -7.44 -18.94
CA SER A 341 0.25 -7.01 -19.53
C SER A 341 -0.98 -7.74 -18.99
N GLU A 342 -0.81 -8.65 -18.01
CA GLU A 342 -1.97 -9.36 -17.46
C GLU A 342 -2.84 -8.43 -16.60
N PRO A 343 -4.19 -8.53 -16.67
CA PRO A 343 -5.09 -7.64 -15.93
C PRO A 343 -4.84 -7.62 -14.42
N LYS A 344 -4.50 -8.77 -13.82
CA LYS A 344 -4.24 -8.91 -12.38
C LYS A 344 -3.08 -8.02 -11.91
N LEU A 345 -1.98 -7.97 -12.67
CA LEU A 345 -0.85 -7.11 -12.30
C LEU A 345 -1.19 -5.64 -12.51
N ALA A 346 -1.88 -5.30 -13.60
CA ALA A 346 -2.29 -3.92 -13.87
C ALA A 346 -3.22 -3.37 -12.79
N GLU A 347 -4.23 -4.14 -12.36
CA GLU A 347 -5.13 -3.78 -11.25
C GLU A 347 -4.35 -3.62 -9.94
N ALA A 348 -3.47 -4.57 -9.61
CA ALA A 348 -2.67 -4.48 -8.39
C ALA A 348 -1.71 -3.26 -8.39
N LEU A 349 -1.07 -2.94 -9.51
CA LEU A 349 -0.21 -1.76 -9.63
C LEU A 349 -1.01 -0.45 -9.47
N LEU A 350 -2.22 -0.41 -10.04
CA LEU A 350 -3.15 0.71 -9.88
C LEU A 350 -3.56 0.86 -8.41
N ASP A 351 -3.96 -0.23 -7.75
CA ASP A 351 -4.36 -0.23 -6.35
C ASP A 351 -3.23 0.27 -5.45
N GLN A 352 -1.99 -0.22 -5.65
CA GLN A 352 -0.83 0.21 -4.87
C GLN A 352 -0.46 1.67 -5.11
N CYS A 353 -0.63 2.19 -6.34
CA CYS A 353 -0.49 3.61 -6.62
C CYS A 353 -1.50 4.42 -5.82
N ARG A 354 -2.79 4.07 -5.90
CA ARG A 354 -3.86 4.77 -5.20
C ARG A 354 -3.69 4.71 -3.69
N GLU A 355 -3.28 3.56 -3.14
CA GLU A 355 -3.03 3.37 -1.72
C GLU A 355 -1.94 4.32 -1.21
N MET A 356 -0.79 4.40 -1.91
CA MET A 356 0.29 5.34 -1.56
C MET A 356 -0.22 6.79 -1.52
N HIS A 357 -1.03 7.23 -2.50
CA HIS A 357 -1.63 8.57 -2.49
C HIS A 357 -2.59 8.80 -1.32
N GLN A 358 -3.40 7.80 -0.98
CA GLN A 358 -4.33 7.88 0.13
C GLN A 358 -3.60 8.04 1.46
N LEU A 359 -2.58 7.22 1.68
CA LEU A 359 -1.74 7.28 2.88
C LEU A 359 -1.00 8.61 2.97
N GLY A 360 -0.47 9.12 1.85
CA GLY A 360 0.15 10.44 1.80
C GLY A 360 -0.80 11.56 2.23
N ARG A 361 -2.04 11.57 1.71
CA ARG A 361 -3.07 12.55 2.11
C ARG A 361 -3.45 12.45 3.58
N LEU A 362 -3.44 11.24 4.12
CA LEU A 362 -3.78 10.99 5.51
C LEU A 362 -2.70 11.56 6.47
N ILE A 363 -1.42 11.45 6.09
CA ILE A 363 -0.30 11.83 6.96
C ILE A 363 0.05 13.31 6.80
N GLU A 364 0.12 13.79 5.55
CA GLU A 364 0.50 15.17 5.22
C GLU A 364 -0.62 15.84 4.40
N PRO A 365 -1.80 16.09 4.99
CA PRO A 365 -2.95 16.63 4.28
C PRO A 365 -2.69 18.00 3.65
N ASP A 366 -1.74 18.76 4.20
CA ASP A 366 -1.36 20.10 3.71
C ASP A 366 -0.35 20.06 2.56
N LEU A 367 0.42 18.97 2.42
CA LEU A 367 1.48 18.82 1.41
C LEU A 367 1.02 18.07 0.18
N VAL A 368 0.05 17.17 0.33
CA VAL A 368 -0.64 16.64 -0.83
C VAL A 368 -1.57 17.73 -1.34
N GLN A 369 -1.05 18.62 -2.18
CA GLN A 369 -1.91 19.35 -3.08
C GLN A 369 -2.69 18.29 -3.84
N ASP A 370 -4.01 18.31 -3.68
CA ASP A 370 -4.91 17.43 -4.38
C ASP A 370 -4.47 17.39 -5.86
N PRO A 371 -3.93 16.26 -6.35
CA PRO A 371 -3.45 16.20 -7.73
C PRO A 371 -4.61 16.43 -8.70
N GLY A 372 -5.84 16.22 -8.23
CA GLY A 372 -6.99 16.88 -8.79
C GLY A 372 -7.05 18.32 -8.30
N GLY A 373 -6.63 19.28 -9.12
CA GLY A 373 -7.15 20.65 -8.97
C GLY A 373 -8.70 20.66 -8.91
N PRO A 374 -9.38 21.81 -8.90
CA PRO A 374 -10.83 21.84 -8.72
C PRO A 374 -11.55 20.85 -9.66
N LEU A 375 -12.42 20.00 -9.09
CA LEU A 375 -13.36 19.20 -9.86
C LEU A 375 -14.10 20.13 -10.84
N PRO A 376 -14.57 19.63 -12.00
CA PRO A 376 -15.40 20.43 -12.88
C PRO A 376 -16.53 21.05 -12.05
N VAL A 377 -16.82 22.32 -12.29
CA VAL A 377 -18.05 22.91 -11.76
C VAL A 377 -19.17 22.12 -12.40
N GLU A 378 -20.02 21.54 -11.57
CA GLU A 378 -21.11 20.66 -12.00
C GLU A 378 -22.40 21.16 -11.38
N HIS A 379 -23.48 21.09 -12.14
CA HIS A 379 -24.78 21.57 -11.75
C HIS A 379 -25.84 20.48 -11.89
N GLY A 380 -26.93 20.63 -11.14
CA GLY A 380 -28.09 19.75 -11.22
C GLY A 380 -28.34 18.93 -9.96
N ALA A 381 -29.51 18.28 -9.95
CA ALA A 381 -30.08 17.69 -8.74
C ALA A 381 -29.14 16.71 -8.03
N PHE A 382 -28.40 15.89 -8.76
CA PHE A 382 -27.44 14.98 -8.14
C PHE A 382 -26.32 15.74 -7.41
N HIS A 383 -25.62 16.63 -8.12
CA HIS A 383 -24.47 17.36 -7.57
C HIS A 383 -24.88 18.26 -6.39
N GLU A 384 -26.00 18.96 -6.51
CA GLU A 384 -26.40 19.99 -5.54
C GLU A 384 -27.16 19.42 -4.34
N THR A 385 -27.85 18.28 -4.47
CA THR A 385 -28.74 17.77 -3.42
C THR A 385 -28.49 16.34 -2.97
N VAL A 386 -28.08 15.44 -3.88
CA VAL A 386 -27.86 14.02 -3.54
C VAL A 386 -26.43 13.78 -3.06
N ARG A 387 -25.45 14.28 -3.81
CA ARG A 387 -24.03 14.08 -3.52
C ARG A 387 -23.62 14.61 -2.14
N PRO A 388 -24.05 15.79 -1.67
CA PRO A 388 -23.68 16.25 -0.33
C PRO A 388 -24.12 15.29 0.79
N ALA A 389 -25.26 14.61 0.61
CA ALA A 389 -25.72 13.60 1.56
C ALA A 389 -24.84 12.33 1.50
N PHE A 390 -24.40 11.93 0.30
CA PHE A 390 -23.46 10.82 0.13
C PHE A 390 -22.07 11.12 0.70
N GLU A 391 -21.52 12.30 0.45
CA GLU A 391 -20.23 12.73 1.01
C GLU A 391 -20.27 12.70 2.54
N ARG A 392 -21.39 13.12 3.14
CA ARG A 392 -21.55 13.17 4.59
C ARG A 392 -21.72 11.79 5.24
N ILE A 393 -22.50 10.91 4.63
CA ILE A 393 -22.97 9.67 5.28
C ILE A 393 -22.30 8.43 4.72
N CYS A 394 -22.03 8.39 3.42
CA CYS A 394 -21.64 7.20 2.69
C CYS A 394 -20.15 7.17 2.35
N ALA A 395 -19.51 8.33 2.16
CA ALA A 395 -18.12 8.39 1.69
C ALA A 395 -17.11 7.71 2.64
N GLY A 396 -17.42 7.57 3.93
CA GLY A 396 -16.55 6.83 4.86
C GLY A 396 -16.37 5.34 4.53
N CYS A 397 -17.31 4.73 3.79
CA CYS A 397 -17.18 3.36 3.29
C CYS A 397 -17.22 3.27 1.76
N HIS A 398 -17.55 4.37 1.09
CA HIS A 398 -17.75 4.45 -0.35
C HIS A 398 -16.98 5.64 -0.91
N SER A 399 -15.76 5.89 -0.44
CA SER A 399 -14.93 6.92 -1.05
C SER A 399 -14.47 6.45 -2.43
N GLU A 400 -13.98 7.38 -3.24
CA GLU A 400 -13.22 7.07 -4.47
C GLU A 400 -12.12 6.02 -4.22
N SER A 401 -11.58 6.04 -3.01
CA SER A 401 -10.35 5.38 -2.60
C SER A 401 -10.61 4.03 -1.92
N SER A 402 -11.80 3.85 -1.35
CA SER A 402 -12.33 2.61 -0.78
C SER A 402 -13.80 2.49 -1.18
N PRO A 403 -14.09 2.13 -2.44
CA PRO A 403 -15.46 2.08 -2.95
C PRO A 403 -16.10 0.75 -2.56
N GLU A 404 -16.57 0.58 -1.32
CA GLU A 404 -17.23 -0.66 -0.88
C GLU A 404 -18.29 -1.09 -1.90
N ALA A 405 -18.36 -2.40 -2.18
CA ALA A 405 -19.21 -2.96 -3.24
C ALA A 405 -18.94 -2.38 -4.65
N LYS A 406 -17.71 -1.88 -4.90
CA LYS A 406 -17.23 -1.22 -6.12
C LYS A 406 -18.02 0.05 -6.48
N MET A 407 -18.49 0.79 -5.47
CA MET A 407 -19.41 1.91 -5.62
C MET A 407 -18.84 3.18 -4.96
N PRO A 408 -18.12 4.04 -5.70
CA PRO A 408 -17.69 5.33 -5.18
C PRO A 408 -18.91 6.27 -5.09
N LEU A 409 -19.16 6.80 -3.89
CA LEU A 409 -20.25 7.74 -3.59
C LEU A 409 -19.74 9.11 -3.12
N GLY A 410 -18.44 9.25 -2.88
CA GLY A 410 -17.82 10.52 -2.50
C GLY A 410 -16.31 10.55 -2.68
N GLY A 411 -15.66 11.64 -2.27
CA GLY A 411 -14.24 11.91 -2.49
C GLY A 411 -13.98 12.82 -3.70
N HIS A 412 -12.75 12.80 -4.22
CA HIS A 412 -12.32 13.65 -5.33
C HIS A 412 -12.71 13.04 -6.71
N ILE A 413 -13.98 12.71 -6.88
CA ILE A 413 -14.54 12.17 -8.11
C ILE A 413 -15.59 13.13 -8.68
N SER A 414 -15.75 13.24 -10.00
CA SER A 414 -16.83 14.08 -10.56
C SER A 414 -18.21 13.47 -10.26
N SER A 415 -19.24 14.30 -10.12
CA SER A 415 -20.62 13.83 -9.98
C SER A 415 -21.05 13.02 -11.19
N ALA A 416 -20.58 13.36 -12.39
CA ALA A 416 -20.82 12.58 -13.59
C ALA A 416 -20.25 11.16 -13.47
N ASP A 417 -19.03 11.00 -12.95
CA ASP A 417 -18.39 9.69 -12.80
C ASP A 417 -18.99 8.86 -11.68
N VAL A 418 -19.40 9.49 -10.57
CA VAL A 418 -20.22 8.83 -9.54
C VAL A 418 -21.48 8.25 -10.19
N ILE A 419 -22.24 9.05 -10.96
CA ILE A 419 -23.47 8.58 -11.61
C ILE A 419 -23.21 7.44 -12.59
N LYS A 420 -22.13 7.48 -13.39
CA LYS A 420 -21.75 6.37 -14.30
C LYS A 420 -21.57 5.06 -13.53
N SER A 421 -21.05 5.12 -12.31
CA SER A 421 -20.90 3.94 -11.45
C SER A 421 -22.21 3.44 -10.84
N LEU A 422 -23.30 4.23 -10.89
CA LEU A 422 -24.57 3.92 -10.24
C LEU A 422 -25.67 3.50 -11.22
N VAL A 423 -25.84 4.23 -12.31
CA VAL A 423 -27.01 4.10 -13.18
C VAL A 423 -26.89 2.86 -14.07
N ASN A 424 -27.88 1.97 -13.97
CA ASN A 424 -27.95 0.69 -14.69
C ASN A 424 -26.77 -0.26 -14.42
N VAL A 425 -26.03 -0.06 -13.32
CA VAL A 425 -24.93 -0.93 -12.90
C VAL A 425 -25.48 -2.02 -11.97
N PRO A 426 -25.18 -3.32 -12.18
CA PRO A 426 -25.56 -4.39 -11.25
C PRO A 426 -25.06 -4.11 -9.82
N SER A 427 -25.89 -4.36 -8.81
CA SER A 427 -25.45 -4.22 -7.43
C SER A 427 -24.67 -5.46 -7.00
N TYR A 428 -23.43 -5.26 -6.53
CA TYR A 428 -22.59 -6.34 -6.02
C TYR A 428 -23.24 -7.08 -4.85
N SER A 429 -24.03 -6.38 -4.04
CA SER A 429 -24.66 -6.89 -2.81
C SER A 429 -26.20 -6.86 -2.89
N GLY A 430 -26.77 -6.72 -4.08
CA GLY A 430 -28.21 -6.55 -4.30
C GLY A 430 -28.87 -7.72 -5.01
N GLY A 431 -28.20 -8.85 -5.20
CA GLY A 431 -28.79 -10.00 -5.88
C GLY A 431 -29.21 -9.64 -7.30
N GLN A 432 -30.51 -9.63 -7.57
CA GLN A 432 -31.08 -9.26 -8.87
C GLN A 432 -31.15 -7.74 -9.14
N PHE A 433 -30.92 -6.89 -8.14
CA PHE A 433 -31.12 -5.45 -8.27
C PHE A 433 -29.93 -4.73 -8.95
N GLN A 434 -30.22 -3.64 -9.64
CA GLN A 434 -29.23 -2.65 -10.05
C GLN A 434 -29.05 -1.59 -8.96
N ARG A 435 -27.88 -0.92 -8.92
CA ARG A 435 -27.57 0.14 -7.96
C ARG A 435 -28.60 1.27 -8.05
N VAL A 436 -28.79 1.81 -9.26
CA VAL A 436 -29.84 2.78 -9.60
C VAL A 436 -30.53 2.37 -10.90
N VAL A 437 -31.86 2.28 -10.87
CA VAL A 437 -32.73 2.08 -12.04
C VAL A 437 -33.45 3.40 -12.33
N PRO A 438 -33.13 4.10 -13.44
CA PRO A 438 -33.78 5.34 -13.82
C PRO A 438 -35.32 5.23 -13.82
N GLY A 439 -35.97 6.19 -13.18
CA GLY A 439 -37.43 6.25 -13.06
C GLY A 439 -38.03 5.31 -12.01
N GLN A 440 -37.24 4.45 -11.35
CA GLN A 440 -37.75 3.42 -10.46
C GLN A 440 -37.00 3.39 -9.11
N PRO A 441 -37.29 4.33 -8.18
CA PRO A 441 -36.67 4.35 -6.86
C PRO A 441 -36.83 3.03 -6.10
N ASN A 442 -38.02 2.43 -6.14
CA ASN A 442 -38.31 1.15 -5.46
C ASN A 442 -37.67 -0.08 -6.12
N GLN A 443 -37.01 0.09 -7.28
CA GLN A 443 -36.18 -0.95 -7.92
C GLN A 443 -34.69 -0.61 -7.86
N SER A 444 -34.32 0.48 -7.18
CA SER A 444 -32.94 0.95 -7.07
C SER A 444 -32.36 0.50 -5.73
N TRP A 445 -31.38 -0.40 -5.77
CA TRP A 445 -30.82 -0.99 -4.55
C TRP A 445 -30.24 0.06 -3.60
N LEU A 446 -29.59 1.09 -4.14
CA LEU A 446 -29.01 2.18 -3.35
C LEU A 446 -30.07 2.89 -2.50
N TYR A 447 -31.22 3.21 -3.10
CA TYR A 447 -32.34 3.82 -2.39
C TYR A 447 -32.93 2.87 -1.35
N LEU A 448 -33.17 1.60 -1.72
CA LEU A 448 -33.72 0.61 -0.80
C LEU A 448 -32.84 0.40 0.44
N LYS A 449 -31.51 0.44 0.27
CA LYS A 449 -30.54 0.32 1.38
C LYS A 449 -30.53 1.58 2.25
N ALA A 450 -30.48 2.76 1.65
CA ALA A 450 -30.48 4.04 2.36
C ALA A 450 -31.79 4.29 3.11
N ALA A 451 -32.93 3.86 2.56
CA ALA A 451 -34.26 3.99 3.15
C ALA A 451 -34.61 2.85 4.13
N ASN A 452 -33.68 1.92 4.40
CA ASN A 452 -33.92 0.73 5.23
C ASN A 452 -35.13 -0.13 4.77
N MET A 453 -35.29 -0.27 3.45
CA MET A 453 -36.34 -1.07 2.79
C MET A 453 -35.79 -2.33 2.12
N ALA A 454 -34.48 -2.53 2.10
CA ALA A 454 -33.82 -3.64 1.42
C ALA A 454 -34.31 -5.03 1.89
N ALA A 455 -34.63 -5.20 3.17
CA ALA A 455 -35.14 -6.45 3.73
C ALA A 455 -36.53 -6.85 3.21
N SER A 456 -37.38 -5.89 2.88
CA SER A 456 -38.73 -6.13 2.35
C SER A 456 -38.82 -6.04 0.83
N ALA A 457 -37.73 -5.69 0.15
CA ALA A 457 -37.68 -5.52 -1.30
C ALA A 457 -37.70 -6.85 -2.09
N GLY A 458 -37.65 -8.00 -1.43
CA GLY A 458 -37.66 -9.31 -2.11
C GLY A 458 -36.35 -9.61 -2.83
N CYS A 459 -35.22 -9.15 -2.30
CA CYS A 459 -33.90 -9.47 -2.82
C CYS A 459 -33.61 -10.97 -2.69
N THR A 460 -33.01 -11.55 -3.74
CA THR A 460 -32.76 -12.99 -3.92
C THR A 460 -31.37 -13.23 -4.50
N GLY A 461 -30.85 -14.44 -4.33
CA GLY A 461 -29.53 -14.83 -4.84
C GLY A 461 -28.41 -14.75 -3.79
N ALA A 462 -27.27 -15.37 -4.11
CA ALA A 462 -26.16 -15.56 -3.16
C ALA A 462 -25.50 -14.24 -2.69
N THR A 463 -25.64 -13.16 -3.45
CA THR A 463 -25.06 -11.85 -3.14
C THR A 463 -26.03 -10.92 -2.40
N CYS A 464 -27.23 -11.37 -2.06
CA CYS A 464 -28.25 -10.52 -1.45
C CYS A 464 -27.90 -10.13 0.00
N ARG A 465 -27.62 -8.84 0.26
CA ARG A 465 -27.31 -8.31 1.60
C ARG A 465 -28.29 -7.21 2.03
N THR A 466 -29.30 -7.58 2.82
CA THR A 466 -30.47 -6.75 3.12
C THR A 466 -30.31 -5.74 4.28
N GLN A 467 -29.13 -5.66 4.90
CA GLN A 467 -28.88 -4.72 6.01
C GLN A 467 -29.05 -3.26 5.55
N ALA A 468 -29.47 -2.36 6.42
CA ALA A 468 -29.52 -0.92 6.11
C ALA A 468 -28.14 -0.35 5.77
N MET A 469 -28.10 0.79 5.06
CA MET A 469 -26.88 1.54 4.82
C MET A 469 -26.97 2.95 5.45
N PRO A 470 -25.99 3.36 6.28
CA PRO A 470 -24.86 2.57 6.75
C PRO A 470 -25.25 1.49 7.78
N PRO A 471 -24.43 0.43 7.96
CA PRO A 471 -24.67 -0.58 8.98
C PRO A 471 -24.70 0.03 10.39
N GLY A 472 -25.68 -0.37 11.21
CA GLY A 472 -25.78 0.11 12.60
C GLY A 472 -26.14 1.60 12.72
N ALA A 473 -26.77 2.19 11.70
CA ALA A 473 -27.08 3.61 11.65
C ALA A 473 -27.76 4.13 12.93
N THR A 474 -27.10 5.11 13.55
CA THR A 474 -27.67 6.02 14.55
C THR A 474 -28.36 7.20 13.84
N ALA A 475 -29.16 8.00 14.56
CA ALA A 475 -29.92 9.10 13.95
C ALA A 475 -29.05 10.14 13.21
N ASP A 476 -27.79 10.30 13.61
CA ASP A 476 -26.78 11.19 13.01
C ASP A 476 -26.06 10.60 11.79
N ARG A 477 -26.11 9.27 11.62
CA ARG A 477 -25.45 8.53 10.53
C ARG A 477 -26.42 7.97 9.49
N THR A 478 -27.64 8.48 9.42
CA THR A 478 -28.63 8.06 8.41
C THR A 478 -29.07 9.24 7.55
N MET A 479 -29.52 8.96 6.33
CA MET A 479 -30.11 9.99 5.48
C MET A 479 -31.41 10.48 6.14
N THR A 480 -31.53 11.79 6.29
CA THR A 480 -32.76 12.45 6.73
C THR A 480 -33.90 12.19 5.74
N ALA A 481 -35.14 12.40 6.18
CA ALA A 481 -36.30 12.27 5.30
C ALA A 481 -36.19 13.16 4.04
N SER A 482 -35.62 14.36 4.18
CA SER A 482 -35.36 15.26 3.05
C SER A 482 -34.29 14.74 2.10
N GLU A 483 -33.20 14.17 2.60
CA GLU A 483 -32.14 13.60 1.75
C GLU A 483 -32.63 12.34 1.02
N LEU A 484 -33.42 11.48 1.69
CA LEU A 484 -34.07 10.33 1.06
C LEU A 484 -35.09 10.76 0.00
N ALA A 485 -35.84 11.85 0.24
CA ALA A 485 -36.74 12.42 -0.74
C ALA A 485 -35.99 12.98 -1.96
N ALA A 486 -34.84 13.64 -1.75
CA ALA A 486 -33.98 14.12 -2.83
C ALA A 486 -33.41 12.97 -3.67
N LEU A 487 -32.88 11.92 -3.03
CA LEU A 487 -32.40 10.71 -3.70
C LEU A 487 -33.52 10.04 -4.50
N SER A 488 -34.68 9.81 -3.88
CA SER A 488 -35.84 9.21 -4.54
C SER A 488 -36.30 10.05 -5.74
N LYS A 489 -36.37 11.37 -5.58
CA LYS A 489 -36.75 12.29 -6.65
C LYS A 489 -35.75 12.26 -7.81
N TRP A 490 -34.45 12.34 -7.54
CA TRP A 490 -33.43 12.27 -8.59
C TRP A 490 -33.52 10.97 -9.39
N ILE A 491 -33.73 9.83 -8.73
CA ILE A 491 -33.94 8.54 -9.41
C ILE A 491 -35.24 8.58 -10.23
N ALA A 492 -36.36 9.05 -9.65
CA ALA A 492 -37.65 9.14 -10.32
C ALA A 492 -37.61 10.05 -11.56
N ASP A 493 -36.79 11.11 -11.53
CA ASP A 493 -36.56 12.03 -12.65
C ASP A 493 -35.63 11.42 -13.73
N GLY A 494 -35.29 10.14 -13.64
CA GLY A 494 -34.47 9.42 -14.62
C GLY A 494 -32.98 9.42 -14.31
N ALA A 495 -32.58 9.79 -13.09
CA ALA A 495 -31.19 9.87 -12.66
C ALA A 495 -30.30 10.70 -13.61
N PRO A 496 -30.69 11.93 -13.99
CA PRO A 496 -29.95 12.73 -14.96
C PRO A 496 -28.52 13.01 -14.45
N ALA A 497 -27.56 12.96 -15.38
CA ALA A 497 -26.19 13.40 -15.14
C ALA A 497 -26.14 14.91 -14.87
N PRO A 498 -25.13 15.39 -14.11
CA PRO A 498 -24.92 16.82 -13.95
C PRO A 498 -24.55 17.46 -15.29
N THR A 499 -24.78 18.76 -15.39
CA THR A 499 -24.25 19.59 -16.48
C THR A 499 -22.98 20.30 -16.02
N PRO A 500 -22.02 20.60 -16.92
CA PRO A 500 -20.90 21.48 -16.61
C PRO A 500 -21.32 22.88 -16.18
#